data_AF-A0A3J8TAG5-F1
#
_entry.id   AF-A0A3J8TAG5-F1
#
_cell.length_a   1.000
_cell.length_b   1.000
_cell.length_c   1.000
_cell.angle_alpha   90.00
_cell.angle_beta   90.00
_cell.angle_gamma   90.00
#
_symmetry.space_group_name_H-M   'P 1'
#
loop_
_entity.id
_entity.type
_entity.pdbx_description
1 polymer ?
#
loop_
_entity_poly.entity_id
_entity_poly.type
_entity_poly.pdbx_seq_one_letter_code
_entity_poly.pdbx_strand_id
1 'polypeptide(L)'
;PGEYGFVEYDLMEVYNRLMLNDFAHVVSECHAVFRKVLIRIHERKGIVYHEKDNLNTLMANLMTRGIISAEYASKFHFLSNVLESEIFPPIAEQKSHHHYVMMLRISEELACSIYYLTERSIFFLIQRAEEDDVVL
;
A
#
# COMPACT_ATOMS: atom_id res chain seq x y z
N PRO A 1 8.01 -3.94 -20.71
CA PRO A 1 7.88 -3.45 -19.31
C PRO A 1 8.56 -4.46 -18.36
N GLY A 2 9.23 -3.99 -17.31
CA GLY A 2 9.80 -4.86 -16.27
C GLY A 2 8.71 -5.56 -15.43
N GLU A 3 9.11 -6.44 -14.50
CA GLU A 3 8.19 -7.24 -13.67
C GLU A 3 7.20 -6.42 -12.83
N TYR A 4 7.58 -5.19 -12.49
CA TYR A 4 6.74 -4.22 -11.76
C TYR A 4 6.08 -3.18 -12.68
N GLY A 5 6.02 -3.42 -14.00
CA GLY A 5 5.50 -2.47 -14.98
C GLY A 5 4.02 -2.07 -14.79
N PHE A 6 3.29 -2.74 -13.91
CA PHE A 6 1.93 -2.36 -13.52
C PHE A 6 1.89 -1.19 -12.52
N VAL A 7 2.97 -0.95 -11.77
CA VAL A 7 2.98 -0.03 -10.63
C VAL A 7 2.69 1.41 -11.06
N GLU A 8 3.30 1.86 -12.15
CA GLU A 8 3.07 3.22 -12.68
C GLU A 8 1.62 3.43 -13.09
N TYR A 9 1.01 2.42 -13.72
CA TYR A 9 -0.40 2.46 -14.13
C TYR A 9 -1.32 2.48 -12.92
N ASP A 10 -1.14 1.54 -11.98
CA ASP A 10 -1.98 1.44 -10.78
C ASP A 10 -1.87 2.71 -9.91
N LEU A 11 -0.67 3.27 -9.73
CA LEU A 11 -0.46 4.53 -9.01
C LEU A 11 -1.07 5.73 -9.75
N MET A 12 -1.01 5.76 -11.08
CA MET A 12 -1.65 6.80 -11.88
C MET A 12 -3.17 6.77 -11.72
N GLU A 13 -3.79 5.59 -11.62
CA GLU A 13 -5.22 5.48 -11.31
C GLU A 13 -5.54 6.08 -9.93
N VAL A 14 -4.74 5.77 -8.90
CA VAL A 14 -4.91 6.35 -7.56
C VAL A 14 -4.75 7.87 -7.59
N TYR A 15 -3.77 8.38 -8.34
CA TYR A 15 -3.57 9.81 -8.51
C TYR A 15 -4.76 10.48 -9.21
N ASN A 16 -5.38 9.82 -10.19
CA ASN A 16 -6.61 10.31 -10.81
C ASN A 16 -7.75 10.41 -9.79
N ARG A 17 -7.86 9.49 -8.82
CA ARG A 17 -8.83 9.60 -7.72
C ARG A 17 -8.59 10.84 -6.88
N LEU A 18 -7.33 11.14 -6.55
CA LEU A 18 -6.97 12.38 -5.84
C LEU A 18 -7.43 13.61 -6.62
N MET A 19 -7.12 13.67 -7.92
CA MET A 19 -7.49 14.81 -8.78
C MET A 19 -9.01 14.99 -8.94
N LEU A 20 -9.78 13.92 -8.77
CA LEU A 20 -11.25 13.92 -8.83
C LEU A 20 -11.91 14.12 -7.45
N ASN A 21 -11.13 14.37 -6.40
CA ASN A 21 -11.59 14.49 -5.01
C ASN A 21 -12.25 13.21 -4.44
N ASP A 22 -11.90 12.05 -5.00
CA ASP A 22 -12.44 10.75 -4.59
C ASP A 22 -11.58 10.11 -3.49
N PHE A 23 -11.43 10.82 -2.37
CA PHE A 23 -10.47 10.50 -1.31
C PHE A 23 -10.71 9.16 -0.61
N ALA A 24 -11.95 8.68 -0.59
CA ALA A 24 -12.28 7.37 -0.03
C ALA A 24 -11.65 6.23 -0.85
N HIS A 25 -11.67 6.35 -2.18
CA HIS A 25 -11.07 5.36 -3.07
C HIS A 25 -9.54 5.46 -3.11
N VAL A 26 -8.95 6.61 -2.77
CA VAL A 26 -7.49 6.75 -2.69
C VAL A 26 -6.88 5.73 -1.73
N VAL A 27 -7.45 5.57 -0.53
CA VAL A 27 -6.91 4.63 0.46
C VAL A 27 -7.11 3.18 0.03
N SER A 28 -8.27 2.84 -0.53
CA SER A 28 -8.55 1.48 -0.98
C SER A 28 -7.67 1.06 -2.16
N GLU A 29 -7.45 1.95 -3.11
CA GLU A 29 -6.57 1.70 -4.25
C GLU A 29 -5.09 1.73 -3.85
N CYS A 30 -4.68 2.60 -2.90
CA CYS A 30 -3.33 2.54 -2.28
C CYS A 30 -3.08 1.18 -1.62
N HIS A 31 -4.04 0.68 -0.83
CA HIS A 31 -3.97 -0.64 -0.23
C HIS A 31 -3.82 -1.72 -1.30
N ALA A 32 -4.64 -1.67 -2.36
CA ALA A 32 -4.61 -2.66 -3.43
C ALA A 32 -3.25 -2.71 -4.14
N VAL A 33 -2.71 -1.56 -4.57
CA VAL A 33 -1.41 -1.52 -5.26
C VAL A 33 -0.26 -1.92 -4.32
N PHE A 34 -0.28 -1.46 -3.07
CA PHE A 34 0.74 -1.81 -2.08
C PHE A 34 0.75 -3.32 -1.82
N ARG A 35 -0.44 -3.91 -1.59
CA ARG A 35 -0.60 -5.35 -1.40
C ARG A 35 -0.10 -6.15 -2.60
N LYS A 36 -0.45 -5.73 -3.81
CA LYS A 36 -0.05 -6.37 -5.07
C LYS A 36 1.46 -6.37 -5.25
N VAL A 37 2.13 -5.26 -4.91
CA VAL A 37 3.61 -5.17 -4.90
C VAL A 37 4.21 -6.14 -3.88
N LEU A 38 3.70 -6.18 -2.65
CA LEU A 38 4.21 -7.12 -1.64
C LEU A 38 4.07 -8.57 -2.09
N ILE A 39 2.91 -8.95 -2.63
CA ILE A 39 2.70 -10.29 -3.20
C ILE A 39 3.73 -10.57 -4.30
N ARG A 40 3.93 -9.63 -5.24
CA ARG A 40 4.87 -9.83 -6.34
C ARG A 40 6.32 -10.02 -5.84
N ILE A 41 6.73 -9.29 -4.81
CA ILE A 41 8.03 -9.49 -4.17
C ILE A 41 8.12 -10.88 -3.55
N HIS A 42 7.07 -11.35 -2.87
CA HIS A 42 7.03 -12.69 -2.29
C HIS A 42 7.16 -13.78 -3.37
N GLU A 43 6.41 -13.65 -4.45
CA GLU A 43 6.46 -14.56 -5.60
C GLU A 43 7.87 -14.62 -6.19
N ARG A 44 8.48 -13.45 -6.45
CA ARG A 44 9.83 -13.35 -7.04
C ARG A 44 10.90 -13.93 -6.12
N LYS A 45 10.83 -13.64 -4.82
CA LYS A 45 11.84 -14.07 -3.82
C LYS A 45 11.58 -15.47 -3.25
N GLY A 46 10.54 -16.16 -3.72
CA GLY A 46 10.15 -17.49 -3.20
C GLY A 46 9.77 -17.47 -1.71
N ILE A 47 9.21 -16.35 -1.24
CA ILE A 47 8.78 -16.18 0.16
C ILE A 47 7.34 -16.68 0.27
N VAL A 48 7.11 -17.66 1.13
CA VAL A 48 5.77 -18.22 1.38
C VAL A 48 4.87 -17.16 2.00
N TYR A 49 3.65 -17.02 1.47
CA TYR A 49 2.58 -16.19 2.02
C TYR A 49 1.23 -16.87 1.84
N HIS A 50 0.21 -16.40 2.57
CA HIS A 50 -1.19 -16.78 2.38
C HIS A 50 -2.00 -15.64 1.76
N GLU A 51 -3.00 -15.97 0.95
CA GLU A 51 -3.89 -14.99 0.31
C GLU A 51 -4.63 -14.09 1.32
N LYS A 52 -4.81 -14.57 2.55
CA LYS A 52 -5.46 -13.83 3.64
C LYS A 52 -4.48 -13.06 4.54
N ASP A 53 -3.18 -13.12 4.26
CA ASP A 53 -2.20 -12.36 5.03
C ASP A 53 -2.43 -10.86 4.83
N ASN A 54 -2.47 -10.15 5.96
CA ASN A 54 -2.55 -8.70 6.01
C ASN A 54 -1.20 -8.07 5.66
N LEU A 55 -1.19 -6.76 5.41
CA LEU A 55 0.00 -6.01 5.00
C LEU A 55 1.14 -6.13 6.02
N ASN A 56 0.83 -6.12 7.32
CA ASN A 56 1.83 -6.25 8.37
C ASN A 56 2.54 -7.63 8.32
N THR A 57 1.80 -8.71 8.13
CA THR A 57 2.36 -10.07 8.00
C THR A 57 3.27 -10.18 6.78
N LEU A 58 2.82 -9.67 5.62
CA LEU A 58 3.63 -9.67 4.40
C LEU A 58 4.92 -8.86 4.58
N MET A 59 4.84 -7.67 5.19
CA MET A 59 6.01 -6.85 5.48
C MET A 59 6.98 -7.55 6.45
N ALA A 60 6.47 -8.19 7.49
CA ALA A 60 7.28 -8.94 8.45
C ALA A 60 8.04 -10.10 7.79
N ASN A 61 7.42 -10.77 6.82
CA ASN A 61 8.08 -11.82 6.03
C ASN A 61 9.26 -11.26 5.23
N LEU A 62 9.11 -10.09 4.60
CA LEU A 62 10.21 -9.43 3.88
C LEU A 62 11.38 -9.07 4.82
N MET A 63 11.08 -8.60 6.03
CA MET A 63 12.11 -8.28 7.03
C MET A 63 12.82 -9.53 7.56
N THR A 64 12.06 -10.59 7.83
CA THR A 64 12.61 -11.88 8.29
C THR A 64 13.54 -12.50 7.26
N ARG A 65 13.27 -12.26 5.97
CA ARG A 65 14.09 -12.73 4.84
C ARG A 65 15.25 -11.79 4.49
N GLY A 66 15.41 -10.67 5.21
CA GLY A 66 16.51 -9.74 4.99
C GLY A 66 16.33 -8.79 3.81
N ILE A 67 15.21 -8.87 3.06
CA ILE A 67 14.92 -7.97 1.92
C ILE A 67 14.81 -6.52 2.41
N ILE A 68 14.26 -6.32 3.61
CA ILE A 68 14.12 -5.01 4.25
C ILE A 68 14.76 -5.07 5.63
N SER A 69 15.59 -4.08 5.95
CA SER A 69 16.17 -3.96 7.29
C SER A 69 15.07 -3.76 8.34
N ALA A 70 15.20 -4.43 9.49
CA ALA A 70 14.28 -4.31 10.61
C ALA A 70 14.17 -2.87 11.17
N GLU A 71 15.13 -1.99 10.87
CA GLU A 71 15.07 -0.57 11.26
C GLU A 71 13.90 0.19 10.62
N TYR A 72 13.37 -0.31 9.49
CA TYR A 72 12.22 0.28 8.80
C TYR A 72 10.88 -0.24 9.32
N ALA A 73 10.87 -1.18 10.28
CA ALA A 73 9.64 -1.86 10.73
C ALA A 73 8.55 -0.89 11.18
N SER A 74 8.91 0.09 12.00
CA SER A 74 7.95 1.09 12.52
C SER A 74 7.33 1.95 11.41
N LYS A 75 8.09 2.27 10.36
CA LYS A 75 7.60 3.08 9.22
C LYS A 75 6.59 2.31 8.37
N PHE A 76 6.87 1.03 8.09
CA PHE A 76 5.96 0.19 7.33
C PHE A 76 4.73 -0.22 8.13
N HIS A 77 4.87 -0.51 9.44
CA HIS A 77 3.70 -0.75 10.29
C HIS A 77 2.74 0.44 10.33
N PHE A 78 3.26 1.67 10.37
CA PHE A 78 2.41 2.86 10.30
C PHE A 78 1.58 2.87 9.00
N LEU A 79 2.23 2.71 7.85
CA LEU A 79 1.53 2.69 6.56
C LEU A 79 0.52 1.54 6.46
N SER A 80 0.93 0.32 6.81
CA SER A 80 0.05 -0.86 6.80
C SER A 80 -1.19 -0.65 7.67
N ASN A 81 -1.02 -0.13 8.89
CA ASN A 81 -2.14 0.16 9.79
C ASN A 81 -3.07 1.23 9.24
N VAL A 82 -2.55 2.24 8.52
CA VAL A 82 -3.38 3.27 7.88
C VAL A 82 -4.17 2.68 6.72
N LEU A 83 -3.53 1.86 5.88
CA LEU A 83 -4.16 1.25 4.70
C LEU A 83 -5.19 0.17 5.04
N GLU A 84 -5.06 -0.49 6.20
CA GLU A 84 -6.00 -1.51 6.70
C GLU A 84 -6.94 -0.96 7.79
N SER A 85 -6.93 0.34 8.02
CA SER A 85 -7.71 0.97 9.09
C SER A 85 -9.21 0.92 8.83
N GLU A 86 -9.97 0.43 9.81
CA GLU A 86 -11.44 0.51 9.81
C GLU A 86 -11.97 1.94 10.03
N ILE A 87 -11.11 2.88 10.44
CA ILE A 87 -11.49 4.30 10.64
C ILE A 87 -11.76 4.98 9.30
N PHE A 88 -11.03 4.55 8.27
CA PHE A 88 -11.14 5.04 6.89
C PHE A 88 -11.56 3.89 6.00
N PRO A 89 -12.79 3.37 6.16
CA PRO A 89 -13.17 2.14 5.48
C PRO A 89 -13.05 2.34 3.97
N PRO A 90 -12.37 1.42 3.26
CA PRO A 90 -12.08 1.55 1.83
C PRO A 90 -13.34 1.64 0.95
N ILE A 91 -14.49 1.32 1.52
CA ILE A 91 -15.82 1.47 0.92
C ILE A 91 -16.69 2.12 1.99
N ALA A 92 -17.05 3.38 1.79
CA ALA A 92 -18.16 3.95 2.54
C ALA A 92 -19.43 3.22 2.09
N GLU A 93 -19.84 2.18 2.83
CA GLU A 93 -21.22 1.70 2.74
C GLU A 93 -22.11 2.93 2.89
N GLN A 94 -22.92 3.24 1.87
CA GLN A 94 -23.82 4.40 1.88
C GLN A 94 -24.82 4.24 3.03
N LYS A 95 -24.44 4.65 4.24
CA LYS A 95 -25.35 4.73 5.37
C LYS A 95 -26.13 6.03 5.21
N SER A 96 -27.44 5.92 5.43
CA SER A 96 -28.47 6.95 5.20
C SER A 96 -28.27 8.27 5.96
N HIS A 97 -27.22 8.40 6.78
CA HIS A 97 -26.99 9.55 7.66
C HIS A 97 -25.88 10.43 7.09
N HIS A 98 -26.29 11.39 6.28
CA HIS A 98 -25.44 12.33 5.55
C HIS A 98 -24.38 13.04 6.44
N HIS A 99 -24.68 13.26 7.73
CA HIS A 99 -23.77 13.90 8.68
C HIS A 99 -22.65 12.97 9.20
N TYR A 100 -22.95 11.68 9.41
CA TYR A 100 -21.95 10.68 9.82
C TYR A 100 -20.99 10.35 8.68
N VAL A 101 -21.53 10.28 7.45
CA VAL A 101 -20.73 10.11 6.22
C VAL A 101 -19.80 11.30 5.98
N MET A 102 -20.21 12.52 6.31
CA MET A 102 -19.36 13.73 6.24
C MET A 102 -18.21 13.70 7.25
N MET A 103 -18.45 13.22 8.47
CA MET A 103 -17.43 13.13 9.55
C MET A 103 -16.34 12.08 9.28
N LEU A 104 -16.64 11.04 8.53
CA LEU A 104 -15.69 9.97 8.16
C LEU A 104 -14.94 10.26 6.85
N ARG A 105 -15.11 11.46 6.27
CA ARG A 105 -14.38 11.83 5.06
C ARG A 105 -12.90 12.01 5.38
N ILE A 106 -12.08 11.27 4.66
CA ILE A 106 -10.64 11.49 4.56
C ILE A 106 -10.45 12.90 3.99
N SER A 107 -9.66 13.73 4.67
CA SER A 107 -9.33 15.06 4.14
C SER A 107 -8.41 14.93 2.93
N GLU A 108 -8.40 15.95 2.08
CA GLU A 108 -7.49 16.00 0.93
C GLU A 108 -6.03 15.85 1.38
N GLU A 109 -5.63 16.55 2.44
CA GLU A 109 -4.26 16.52 2.96
C GLU A 109 -3.86 15.12 3.43
N LEU A 110 -4.79 14.42 4.09
CA LEU A 110 -4.57 13.06 4.55
C LEU A 110 -4.50 12.08 3.37
N ALA A 111 -5.42 12.19 2.40
CA ALA A 111 -5.41 11.35 1.21
C ALA A 111 -4.12 11.54 0.39
N CYS A 112 -3.69 12.79 0.17
CA CYS A 112 -2.42 13.13 -0.46
C CYS A 112 -1.24 12.53 0.29
N SER A 113 -1.21 12.66 1.62
CA SER A 113 -0.14 12.10 2.46
C SER A 113 -0.06 10.58 2.36
N ILE A 114 -1.21 9.90 2.36
CA ILE A 114 -1.29 8.44 2.20
C ILE A 114 -0.79 8.02 0.82
N TYR A 115 -1.22 8.69 -0.24
CA TYR A 115 -0.77 8.42 -1.60
C TYR A 115 0.76 8.56 -1.72
N TYR A 116 1.32 9.71 -1.34
CA TYR A 116 2.76 9.93 -1.48
C TYR A 116 3.59 8.97 -0.62
N LEU A 117 3.12 8.67 0.60
CA LEU A 117 3.81 7.69 1.43
C LEU A 117 3.75 6.29 0.81
N THR A 118 2.61 5.90 0.23
CA THR A 118 2.43 4.62 -0.46
C THR A 118 3.35 4.52 -1.67
N GLU A 119 3.32 5.51 -2.56
CA GLU A 119 4.16 5.61 -3.76
C GLU A 119 5.65 5.46 -3.40
N ARG A 120 6.14 6.26 -2.45
CA ARG A 120 7.55 6.23 -2.05
C ARG A 120 7.94 4.90 -1.41
N SER A 121 7.04 4.31 -0.64
CA SER A 121 7.26 3.01 0.00
C SER A 121 7.35 1.89 -1.04
N ILE A 122 6.50 1.92 -2.08
CA ILE A 122 6.53 0.96 -3.18
C ILE A 122 7.87 1.03 -3.93
N PHE A 123 8.30 2.22 -4.34
CA PHE A 123 9.55 2.35 -5.07
C PHE A 123 10.76 1.90 -4.24
N PHE A 124 10.78 2.23 -2.95
CA PHE A 124 11.80 1.73 -2.04
C PHE A 124 11.81 0.20 -1.93
N LEU A 125 10.64 -0.43 -1.79
CA LEU A 125 10.50 -1.88 -1.69
C LEU A 125 10.98 -2.59 -2.96
N ILE A 126 10.59 -2.07 -4.13
CA ILE A 126 11.00 -2.62 -5.42
C ILE A 126 12.52 -2.54 -5.56
N GLN A 127 13.11 -1.37 -5.28
CA GLN A 127 14.56 -1.19 -5.34
C GLN A 127 15.29 -2.20 -4.44
N ARG A 128 14.84 -2.37 -3.20
CA ARG A 128 15.43 -3.33 -2.26
C ARG A 128 15.27 -4.78 -2.72
N ALA A 129 14.10 -5.14 -3.26
CA ALA A 129 13.88 -6.46 -3.82
C ALA A 129 14.76 -6.73 -5.05
N GLU A 130 15.12 -5.72 -5.84
CA GLU A 130 15.98 -5.88 -7.01
C GLU A 130 17.48 -5.96 -6.66
N GLU A 131 17.93 -5.24 -5.62
CA GLU A 131 19.35 -5.21 -5.21
C GLU A 131 19.88 -6.59 -4.75
N ASP A 132 19.05 -7.42 -4.13
CA ASP A 132 19.44 -8.76 -3.69
C ASP A 132 19.68 -9.77 -4.83
N ASP A 133 19.25 -9.47 -6.06
CA ASP A 133 19.50 -10.35 -7.22
C ASP A 133 20.89 -10.10 -7.86
N VAL A 134 21.66 -9.13 -7.36
CA VAL A 134 23.00 -8.78 -7.87
C VAL A 134 24.11 -9.61 -7.20
N VAL A 135 23.81 -10.86 -6.82
CA VAL A 135 24.82 -11.82 -6.34
C VAL A 135 25.19 -12.79 -7.47
N LEU A 136 26.28 -12.40 -8.16
CA LEU A 136 27.18 -13.13 -9.09
C LEU A 136 26.59 -13.66 -10.41
#